data_AF-A0A4Q3D4R8-F1
#
_entry.id   AF-A0A4Q3D4R8-F1
#
_cell.length_a   1.000
_cell.length_b   1.000
_cell.length_c   1.000
_cell.angle_alpha   90.00
_cell.angle_beta   90.00
_cell.angle_gamma   90.00
#
_symmetry.space_group_name_H-M   'P 1'
#
loop_
_entity.id
_entity.type
_entity.pdbx_description
1 polymer ?
#
loop_
_entity_poly.entity_id
_entity_poly.type
_entity_poly.pdbx_seq_one_letter_code
_entity_poly.pdbx_strand_id
1 'polypeptide(L)'
;MKKIGSILIAMLLSFAAFAQSPSAFGLVVQNQTNCTQYYYVVGDEICMCGGMYASNLIAIPPGGTHVYANSTTLGGSFPTTVPKGIFAAKIPDGPLACATSGGAVGQAPCGLTPLYGYLALSATCIPCANTKATWYPAFACSDMARLIFT
;
A
#
# COMPACT_ATOMS: atom_id res chain seq x y z
N MET A 1 -7.58 3.98 48.73
CA MET A 1 -7.16 3.08 47.62
C MET A 1 -7.85 3.42 46.29
N LYS A 2 -8.00 4.71 45.92
CA LYS A 2 -8.67 5.14 44.66
C LYS A 2 -7.70 5.57 43.53
N LYS A 3 -6.42 5.81 43.85
CA LYS A 3 -5.44 6.37 42.89
C LYS A 3 -4.77 5.32 41.99
N ILE A 4 -4.80 4.04 42.38
CA ILE A 4 -4.16 2.94 41.62
C ILE A 4 -4.94 2.61 40.35
N GLY A 5 -6.28 2.70 40.38
CA GLY A 5 -7.13 2.46 39.21
C GLY A 5 -6.91 3.46 38.07
N SER A 6 -6.71 4.75 38.38
CA SER A 6 -6.43 5.78 37.36
C SER A 6 -5.07 5.59 36.68
N ILE A 7 -4.07 5.07 37.39
CA ILE A 7 -2.73 4.82 36.82
C ILE A 7 -2.78 3.63 35.84
N LEU A 8 -3.56 2.59 36.14
CA LEU A 8 -3.76 1.46 35.23
C LEU A 8 -4.50 1.86 33.95
N ILE A 9 -5.51 2.73 34.04
CA ILE A 9 -6.24 3.22 32.86
C ILE A 9 -5.35 4.11 31.99
N ALA A 10 -4.48 4.94 32.58
CA ALA A 10 -3.52 5.75 31.83
C ALA A 10 -2.46 4.89 31.12
N MET A 11 -1.99 3.79 31.74
CA MET A 11 -1.10 2.83 31.07
C MET A 11 -1.81 2.02 29.98
N LEU A 12 -3.10 1.68 30.14
CA LEU A 12 -3.90 1.00 29.11
C LEU A 12 -4.16 1.89 27.88
N LEU A 13 -4.35 3.19 28.07
CA LEU A 13 -4.43 4.18 26.97
C LEU A 13 -3.10 4.37 26.22
N SER A 14 -1.97 3.98 26.83
CA SER A 14 -0.65 4.05 26.18
C SER A 14 -0.47 2.98 25.09
N PHE A 15 -1.29 1.93 25.09
CA PHE A 15 -1.29 0.88 24.04
C PHE A 15 -2.14 1.24 22.81
N ALA A 16 -2.84 2.38 22.81
CA ALA A 16 -3.46 2.94 21.60
C ALA A 16 -2.42 3.48 20.59
N ALA A 17 -1.13 3.39 20.92
CA ALA A 17 0.00 3.96 20.17
C ALA A 17 0.53 3.10 19.00
N PHE A 18 -0.27 2.18 18.46
CA PHE A 18 -0.10 1.73 17.06
C PHE A 18 -1.17 2.34 16.16
N ALA A 19 -1.48 3.61 16.37
CA ALA A 19 -2.31 4.39 15.48
C ALA A 19 -1.57 4.58 14.14
N GLN A 20 -1.67 3.58 13.25
CA GLN A 20 -1.28 3.74 11.85
C GLN A 20 -2.13 4.84 11.25
N SER A 21 -1.55 5.68 10.40
CA SER A 21 -2.33 6.70 9.72
C SER A 21 -3.26 6.03 8.70
N PRO A 22 -4.48 6.58 8.48
CA PRO A 22 -5.39 6.05 7.46
C PRO A 22 -4.80 6.11 6.05
N SER A 23 -3.86 7.03 5.79
CA SER A 23 -3.15 7.14 4.52
C SER A 23 -1.71 7.60 4.75
N ALA A 24 -0.85 7.40 3.77
CA ALA A 24 0.50 7.97 3.65
C ALA A 24 0.49 9.15 2.66
N PHE A 25 1.47 10.04 2.77
CA PHE A 25 1.67 11.12 1.79
C PHE A 25 2.37 10.62 0.53
N GLY A 26 3.35 9.74 0.71
CA GLY A 26 4.17 9.16 -0.35
C GLY A 26 4.23 7.64 -0.28
N LEU A 27 4.89 7.04 -1.26
CA LEU A 27 5.01 5.60 -1.39
C LEU A 27 6.39 5.22 -1.95
N VAL A 28 7.04 4.25 -1.33
CA VAL A 28 8.20 3.55 -1.90
C VAL A 28 7.77 2.16 -2.32
N VAL A 29 8.03 1.77 -3.56
CA VAL A 29 7.74 0.43 -4.07
C VAL A 29 9.05 -0.28 -4.39
N GLN A 30 9.22 -1.50 -3.90
CA GLN A 30 10.43 -2.30 -4.11
C GLN A 30 10.04 -3.68 -4.63
N ASN A 31 10.69 -4.12 -5.71
CA ASN A 31 10.53 -5.45 -6.23
C ASN A 31 11.78 -6.28 -5.94
N GLN A 32 11.73 -7.12 -4.92
CA GLN A 32 12.82 -8.03 -4.54
C GLN A 32 12.64 -9.43 -5.16
N THR A 33 11.72 -9.58 -6.11
CA THR A 33 11.49 -10.82 -6.86
C THR A 33 12.30 -10.84 -8.15
N ASN A 34 12.34 -11.99 -8.81
CA ASN A 34 12.88 -12.18 -10.16
C ASN A 34 11.84 -11.99 -11.28
N CYS A 35 10.62 -11.55 -10.95
CA CYS A 35 9.52 -11.35 -11.89
C CYS A 35 9.15 -9.87 -11.99
N THR A 36 8.67 -9.41 -13.15
CA THR A 36 8.02 -8.10 -13.24
C THR A 36 6.72 -8.14 -12.43
N GLN A 37 6.53 -7.15 -11.57
CA GLN A 37 5.32 -7.04 -10.74
C GLN A 37 4.44 -5.90 -11.23
N TYR A 38 3.14 -6.05 -11.02
CA TYR A 38 2.12 -5.13 -11.50
C TYR A 38 1.30 -4.63 -10.31
N TYR A 39 1.00 -3.34 -10.27
CA TYR A 39 0.19 -2.76 -9.20
C TYR A 39 -0.54 -1.49 -9.62
N TYR A 40 -1.64 -1.21 -8.95
CA TYR A 40 -2.29 0.09 -8.92
C TYR A 40 -2.13 0.67 -7.53
N VAL A 41 -1.86 1.97 -7.42
CA VAL A 41 -1.92 2.71 -6.16
C VAL A 41 -3.33 3.26 -6.00
N VAL A 42 -3.89 3.13 -4.80
CA VAL A 42 -5.23 3.63 -4.46
C VAL A 42 -5.12 4.64 -3.32
N GLY A 43 -5.88 5.71 -3.44
CA GLY A 43 -5.83 6.84 -2.55
C GLY A 43 -7.17 7.56 -2.39
N ASP A 44 -7.15 8.55 -1.51
CA ASP A 44 -8.25 9.46 -1.23
C ASP A 44 -7.68 10.82 -0.79
N GLU A 45 -8.51 11.71 -0.24
CA GLU A 45 -8.01 12.85 0.51
C GLU A 45 -7.04 12.43 1.62
N ILE A 46 -6.17 13.36 2.01
CA ILE A 46 -5.13 13.11 3.02
C ILE A 46 -5.79 12.67 4.33
N CYS A 47 -5.24 11.60 4.93
CA CYS A 47 -5.76 10.93 6.13
C CYS A 47 -7.14 10.27 5.97
N MET A 48 -7.57 9.92 4.75
CA MET A 48 -8.87 9.28 4.51
C MET A 48 -8.75 7.92 3.78
N CYS A 49 -9.77 7.07 3.98
CA CYS A 49 -9.89 5.73 3.41
C CYS A 49 -11.13 5.62 2.48
N GLY A 50 -11.30 6.53 1.53
CA GLY A 50 -12.50 6.53 0.66
C GLY A 50 -12.34 5.82 -0.69
N GLY A 51 -11.13 5.76 -1.25
CA GLY A 51 -10.87 5.13 -2.54
C GLY A 51 -11.25 5.97 -3.77
N MET A 52 -11.34 7.31 -3.64
CA MET A 52 -11.68 8.21 -4.74
C MET A 52 -10.64 8.19 -5.88
N TYR A 53 -9.37 7.92 -5.59
CA TYR A 53 -8.28 8.02 -6.56
C TYR A 53 -7.59 6.68 -6.80
N ALA A 54 -7.22 6.44 -8.06
CA ALA A 54 -6.46 5.28 -8.48
C ALA A 54 -5.45 5.66 -9.56
N SER A 55 -4.24 5.10 -9.49
CA SER A 55 -3.22 5.27 -10.52
C SER A 55 -3.56 4.48 -11.79
N ASN A 56 -2.79 4.71 -12.85
CA ASN A 56 -2.70 3.72 -13.94
C ASN A 56 -2.07 2.41 -13.43
N LEU A 57 -2.13 1.35 -14.23
CA LEU A 57 -1.36 0.14 -13.94
C LEU A 57 0.12 0.47 -14.06
N ILE A 58 0.89 0.17 -13.02
CA ILE A 58 2.33 0.36 -12.99
C ILE A 58 3.00 -1.00 -13.00
N ALA A 59 4.02 -1.14 -13.84
CA ALA A 59 4.90 -2.30 -13.85
C ALA A 59 6.23 -1.93 -13.19
N ILE A 60 6.75 -2.78 -12.31
CA ILE A 60 8.07 -2.63 -11.70
C ILE A 60 8.93 -3.85 -12.06
N PRO A 61 10.10 -3.64 -12.72
CA PRO A 61 10.95 -4.73 -13.14
C PRO A 61 11.58 -5.46 -11.94
N PRO A 62 12.11 -6.68 -12.14
CA PRO A 62 12.88 -7.40 -11.12
C PRO A 62 14.00 -6.51 -10.53
N GLY A 63 14.15 -6.51 -9.20
CA GLY A 63 15.13 -5.67 -8.50
C GLY A 63 14.82 -4.17 -8.51
N GLY A 64 13.71 -3.74 -9.12
CA GLY A 64 13.36 -2.33 -9.27
C GLY A 64 12.97 -1.65 -7.97
N THR A 65 13.15 -0.33 -7.92
CA THR A 65 12.62 0.53 -6.85
C THR A 65 11.99 1.77 -7.48
N HIS A 66 10.74 2.07 -7.10
CA HIS A 66 10.06 3.33 -7.43
C HIS A 66 9.86 4.14 -6.16
N VAL A 67 10.15 5.44 -6.23
CA VAL A 67 9.96 6.38 -5.11
C VAL A 67 9.01 7.48 -5.55
N TYR A 68 7.83 7.51 -4.92
CA TYR A 68 6.82 8.54 -5.12
C TYR A 68 6.80 9.42 -3.88
N ALA A 69 7.46 10.59 -3.95
CA ALA A 69 7.49 11.53 -2.82
C ALA A 69 6.09 12.01 -2.42
N ASN A 70 5.15 12.00 -3.37
CA ASN A 70 3.72 12.21 -3.14
C ASN A 70 2.88 11.56 -4.27
N SER A 71 1.57 11.77 -4.25
CA SER A 71 0.65 11.16 -5.23
C SER A 71 0.59 11.83 -6.61
N THR A 72 1.17 13.02 -6.82
CA THR A 72 0.90 13.81 -8.04
C THR A 72 1.51 13.21 -9.30
N THR A 73 2.49 12.32 -9.15
CA THR A 73 3.15 11.62 -10.26
C THR A 73 2.58 10.22 -10.52
N LEU A 74 1.56 9.78 -9.79
CA LEU A 74 0.98 8.44 -9.94
C LEU A 74 0.08 8.30 -11.18
N GLY A 75 -0.39 9.42 -11.73
CA GLY A 75 -1.29 9.43 -12.89
C GLY A 75 -2.67 8.80 -12.59
N GLY A 76 -3.37 8.35 -13.64
CA GLY A 76 -4.73 7.84 -13.52
C GLY A 76 -5.71 8.95 -13.13
N SER A 77 -6.47 8.75 -12.06
CA SER A 77 -7.38 9.77 -11.51
C SER A 77 -6.74 10.66 -10.43
N PHE A 78 -5.48 10.44 -10.06
CA PHE A 78 -4.80 11.33 -9.13
C PHE A 78 -4.58 12.72 -9.75
N PRO A 79 -4.89 13.82 -9.01
CA PRO A 79 -4.58 15.17 -9.46
C PRO A 79 -3.06 15.39 -9.58
N THR A 80 -2.63 16.10 -10.62
CA THR A 80 -1.21 16.37 -10.89
C THR A 80 -0.64 17.57 -10.12
N THR A 81 -1.51 18.38 -9.50
CA THR A 81 -1.12 19.62 -8.81
C THR A 81 -1.27 19.56 -7.30
N VAL A 82 -2.23 18.78 -6.78
CA VAL A 82 -2.54 18.71 -5.35
C VAL A 82 -2.36 17.27 -4.86
N PRO A 83 -1.41 17.01 -3.95
CA PRO A 83 -1.21 15.69 -3.35
C PRO A 83 -2.44 15.18 -2.62
N LYS A 84 -2.60 13.85 -2.67
CA LYS A 84 -3.67 13.06 -2.08
C LYS A 84 -3.06 11.94 -1.23
N GLY A 85 -3.84 11.44 -0.27
CA GLY A 85 -3.42 10.34 0.60
C GLY A 85 -3.38 9.03 -0.17
N ILE A 86 -2.34 8.24 0.05
CA ILE A 86 -2.18 6.88 -0.48
C ILE A 86 -2.46 5.89 0.65
N PHE A 87 -3.43 5.00 0.50
CA PHE A 87 -3.75 4.05 1.57
C PHE A 87 -3.63 2.58 1.16
N ALA A 88 -3.52 2.28 -0.13
CA ALA A 88 -3.49 0.90 -0.59
C ALA A 88 -2.81 0.73 -1.94
N ALA A 89 -2.57 -0.54 -2.28
CA ALA A 89 -2.29 -0.99 -3.63
C ALA A 89 -3.17 -2.18 -4.01
N LYS A 90 -3.68 -2.19 -5.24
CA LYS A 90 -4.28 -3.37 -5.86
C LYS A 90 -3.21 -4.11 -6.64
N ILE A 91 -3.13 -5.42 -6.44
CA ILE A 91 -2.07 -6.28 -6.96
C ILE A 91 -2.73 -7.30 -7.89
N PRO A 92 -2.80 -7.03 -9.20
CA PRO A 92 -3.14 -8.07 -10.16
C PRO A 92 -2.01 -9.09 -10.25
N ASP A 93 -2.36 -10.36 -10.49
CA ASP A 93 -1.38 -11.43 -10.59
C ASP A 93 -0.48 -11.29 -11.82
N GLY A 94 -0.83 -10.43 -12.78
CA GLY A 94 -0.12 -10.21 -14.03
C GLY A 94 -0.56 -8.92 -14.74
N PRO A 95 -0.17 -8.71 -16.01
CA PRO A 95 -0.63 -7.57 -16.78
C PRO A 95 -2.13 -7.69 -17.12
N LEU A 96 -2.76 -6.57 -17.44
CA LEU A 96 -4.19 -6.49 -17.81
C LEU A 96 -4.61 -7.41 -18.96
N ALA A 97 -3.68 -7.74 -19.87
CA ALA A 97 -3.95 -8.64 -20.99
C ALA A 97 -4.17 -10.10 -20.55
N CYS A 98 -3.70 -10.45 -19.36
CA CYS A 98 -3.93 -11.77 -18.78
C CYS A 98 -5.23 -11.74 -17.97
N ALA A 99 -6.08 -12.76 -18.12
CA ALA A 99 -7.27 -12.97 -17.29
C ALA A 99 -6.86 -13.32 -15.84
N THR A 100 -6.38 -12.30 -15.15
CA THR A 100 -5.70 -12.39 -13.86
C THR A 100 -6.69 -12.25 -12.72
N SER A 101 -6.45 -13.00 -11.65
CA SER A 101 -7.00 -12.65 -10.35
C SER A 101 -6.20 -11.47 -9.77
N GLY A 102 -6.59 -11.02 -8.60
CA GLY A 102 -5.79 -10.07 -7.85
C GLY A 102 -6.26 -9.90 -6.43
N GLY A 103 -5.43 -9.20 -5.66
CA GLY A 103 -5.69 -8.84 -4.28
C GLY A 103 -5.48 -7.37 -4.02
N ALA A 104 -5.59 -6.98 -2.76
CA ALA A 104 -5.26 -5.65 -2.30
C ALA A 104 -4.45 -5.75 -1.01
N VAL A 105 -3.52 -4.82 -0.84
CA VAL A 105 -2.79 -4.61 0.41
C VAL A 105 -2.84 -3.14 0.80
N GLY A 106 -2.82 -2.82 2.09
CA GLY A 106 -2.91 -1.42 2.49
C GLY A 106 -2.90 -1.18 3.99
N GLN A 107 -3.33 0.04 4.34
CA GLN A 107 -3.44 0.53 5.69
C GLN A 107 -4.52 -0.24 6.46
N ALA A 108 -4.17 -0.80 7.62
CA ALA A 108 -5.11 -1.53 8.47
C ALA A 108 -6.33 -0.69 8.94
N PRO A 109 -6.20 0.63 9.23
CA PRO A 109 -7.35 1.49 9.50
C PRO A 109 -8.39 1.55 8.37
N CYS A 110 -7.99 1.23 7.13
CA CYS A 110 -8.89 1.14 5.99
C CYS A 110 -9.50 -0.27 5.80
N GLY A 111 -9.34 -1.18 6.76
CA GLY A 111 -9.85 -2.55 6.69
C GLY A 111 -9.08 -3.46 5.73
N LEU A 112 -7.86 -3.08 5.34
CA LEU A 112 -7.03 -3.84 4.41
C LEU A 112 -5.99 -4.67 5.14
N THR A 113 -5.68 -5.84 4.59
CA THR A 113 -4.56 -6.65 5.07
C THR A 113 -3.24 -6.09 4.56
N PRO A 114 -2.15 -6.19 5.33
CA PRO A 114 -0.85 -5.74 4.88
C PRO A 114 -0.17 -6.73 3.93
N LEU A 115 -0.78 -7.88 3.62
CA LEU A 115 -0.13 -8.95 2.89
C LEU A 115 -1.10 -9.64 1.92
N TYR A 116 -0.57 -9.96 0.73
CA TYR A 116 -1.24 -10.75 -0.30
C TYR A 116 -0.23 -11.67 -0.99
N GLY A 117 -0.48 -12.97 -0.98
CA GLY A 117 0.34 -13.97 -1.67
C GLY A 117 -0.36 -14.47 -2.94
N TYR A 118 0.41 -14.64 -4.03
CA TYR A 118 -0.11 -14.99 -5.35
C TYR A 118 0.96 -15.62 -6.25
N LEU A 119 0.52 -16.18 -7.38
CA LEU A 119 1.41 -16.66 -8.43
C LEU A 119 1.58 -15.54 -9.48
N ALA A 120 2.74 -14.92 -9.53
CA ALA A 120 3.03 -13.86 -10.50
C ALA A 120 3.06 -14.43 -11.92
N LEU A 121 2.43 -13.73 -12.86
CA LEU A 121 2.42 -14.01 -14.28
C LEU A 121 3.30 -13.02 -15.03
N SER A 122 4.03 -13.52 -16.02
CA SER A 122 4.85 -12.71 -16.91
C SER A 122 3.99 -11.87 -17.87
N ALA A 123 4.66 -11.00 -18.64
CA ALA A 123 4.02 -10.21 -19.70
C ALA A 123 3.30 -11.07 -20.76
N THR A 124 3.66 -12.34 -20.90
CA THR A 124 3.06 -13.30 -21.84
C THR A 124 2.06 -14.25 -21.16
N CYS A 125 1.59 -13.92 -19.96
CA CYS A 125 0.62 -14.71 -19.19
C CYS A 125 1.10 -16.11 -18.76
N ILE A 126 2.42 -16.29 -18.66
CA ILE A 126 3.01 -17.55 -18.19
C ILE A 126 3.36 -17.39 -16.70
N PRO A 127 3.08 -18.40 -15.86
CA PRO A 127 3.56 -18.42 -14.48
C PRO A 127 5.06 -18.14 -14.36
N CYS A 128 5.41 -17.21 -13.48
CA CYS A 128 6.80 -16.82 -13.22
C CYS A 128 7.29 -17.39 -11.88
N ALA A 129 6.70 -16.95 -10.76
CA ALA A 129 7.04 -17.43 -9.43
C ALA A 129 5.90 -17.17 -8.44
N ASN A 130 5.85 -17.94 -7.35
CA ASN A 130 5.02 -17.57 -6.20
C ASN A 130 5.66 -16.38 -5.50
N THR A 131 4.89 -15.32 -5.29
CA THR A 131 5.34 -14.05 -4.74
C THR A 131 4.37 -13.55 -3.69
N LYS A 132 4.81 -12.59 -2.88
CA LYS A 132 3.93 -11.86 -1.97
C LYS A 132 4.15 -10.36 -2.08
N ALA A 133 3.05 -9.61 -2.04
CA ALA A 133 3.05 -8.17 -1.84
C ALA A 133 2.86 -7.88 -0.35
N THR A 134 3.73 -7.06 0.22
CA THR A 134 3.66 -6.63 1.63
C THR A 134 3.60 -5.11 1.71
N TRP A 135 2.58 -4.60 2.39
CA TRP A 135 2.39 -3.20 2.72
C TRP A 135 2.95 -2.91 4.11
N TYR A 136 3.89 -1.97 4.18
CA TYR A 136 4.38 -1.39 5.41
C TYR A 136 3.73 -0.02 5.59
N PRO A 137 2.90 0.15 6.63
CA PRO A 137 2.08 1.33 6.83
C PRO A 137 2.93 2.56 7.16
N ALA A 138 2.40 3.73 6.82
CA ALA A 138 2.85 4.98 7.39
C ALA A 138 2.31 5.16 8.82
N PHE A 139 3.12 5.75 9.70
CA PHE A 139 2.70 6.06 11.07
C PHE A 139 2.02 7.42 11.17
N ALA A 140 2.42 8.39 10.34
CA ALA A 140 1.72 9.66 10.16
C ALA A 140 1.29 9.88 8.70
N CYS A 141 0.27 10.72 8.50
CA CYS A 141 -0.21 11.03 7.15
C CYS A 141 0.80 11.78 6.28
N SER A 142 1.81 12.41 6.90
CA SER A 142 2.93 13.06 6.23
C SER A 142 4.03 12.10 5.79
N ASP A 143 4.03 10.87 6.31
CA ASP A 143 5.09 9.90 6.08
C ASP A 143 4.84 9.11 4.79
N MET A 144 5.83 8.30 4.41
CA MET A 144 5.74 7.40 3.27
C MET A 144 5.38 5.98 3.73
N ALA A 145 4.47 5.34 3.01
CA ALA A 145 4.27 3.90 3.11
C ALA A 145 5.31 3.17 2.23
N ARG A 146 5.44 1.86 2.42
CA ARG A 146 6.26 1.02 1.54
C ARG A 146 5.47 -0.19 1.06
N LEU A 147 5.60 -0.49 -0.23
CA LEU A 147 5.11 -1.72 -0.84
C LEU A 147 6.32 -2.54 -1.28
N ILE A 148 6.45 -3.77 -0.78
CA ILE A 148 7.57 -4.66 -1.11
C ILE A 148 7.02 -5.96 -1.69
N PHE A 149 7.51 -6.33 -2.87
CA PHE A 149 7.32 -7.65 -3.45
C PHE A 149 8.51 -8.53 -3.13
N THR A 150 8.26 -9.76 -2.68
CA THR A 150 9.29 -10.77 -2.33
C THR A 150 8.85 -12.15 -2.78
#